data_AF-A0A2N5HCW6-F1
#
_entry.id   AF-A0A2N5HCW6-F1
#
_cell.length_a   1.000
_cell.length_b   1.000
_cell.length_c   1.000
_cell.angle_alpha   90.00
_cell.angle_beta   90.00
_cell.angle_gamma   90.00
#
_symmetry.space_group_name_H-M   'P 1'
#
loop_
_entity.id
_entity.type
_entity.pdbx_description
1 polymer ?
#
loop_
_entity_poly.entity_id
_entity_poly.type
_entity_poly.pdbx_seq_one_letter_code
_entity_poly.pdbx_strand_id
1 'polypeptide(L)' 'MKKAMVGDNIVSINGIKGKVEKVGENSVVIEILENFSGKYFENNRTIVSHKNYVVL' A
#
# COMPACT_ATOMS: atom_id res chain seq x y z
N MET A 1 7.00 8.94 -11.11
CA MET A 1 6.48 8.36 -9.85
C MET A 1 7.63 7.75 -9.09
N LYS A 2 7.81 8.12 -7.82
CA LYS A 2 8.82 7.51 -6.93
C LYS A 2 8.33 6.10 -6.58
N LYS A 3 9.17 5.07 -6.80
CA LYS A 3 8.87 3.71 -6.35
C LYS A 3 9.10 3.66 -4.83
N ALA A 4 8.14 3.09 -4.10
CA ALA A 4 8.28 2.82 -2.68
C ALA A 4 9.32 1.73 -2.43
N MET A 5 9.99 1.80 -1.30
CA MET A 5 10.91 0.79 -0.77
C MET A 5 10.27 0.08 0.42
N VAL A 6 10.83 -1.07 0.81
CA VAL A 6 10.43 -1.74 2.05
C VAL A 6 10.64 -0.80 3.23
N GLY A 7 9.60 -0.67 4.06
CA GLY A 7 9.56 0.24 5.21
C GLY A 7 8.89 1.59 4.93
N ASP A 8 8.72 1.99 3.67
CA ASP A 8 8.03 3.23 3.32
C ASP A 8 6.54 3.16 3.68
N ASN A 9 5.96 4.30 4.04
CA ASN A 9 4.51 4.45 4.15
C ASN A 9 3.96 4.94 2.82
N ILE A 10 2.86 4.34 2.38
CA ILE A 10 2.17 4.73 1.15
C ILE A 10 0.69 4.95 1.42
N VAL A 11 0.08 5.83 0.63
CA VAL A 11 -1.37 6.01 0.59
C VAL A 11 -1.86 5.60 -0.79
N SER A 12 -2.74 4.59 -0.83
CA SER A 12 -3.42 4.20 -2.05
C SER A 12 -4.51 5.21 -2.41
N ILE A 13 -4.76 5.38 -3.71
CA ILE A 13 -5.90 6.16 -4.23
C ILE A 13 -7.25 5.69 -3.69
N ASN A 14 -7.33 4.44 -3.20
CA ASN A 14 -8.54 3.87 -2.59
C ASN A 14 -8.68 4.22 -1.10
N GLY A 15 -7.84 5.10 -0.54
CA GLY A 15 -7.91 5.49 0.88
C GLY A 15 -7.34 4.46 1.85
N ILE A 16 -6.38 3.64 1.40
CA ILE A 16 -5.67 2.68 2.26
C ILE A 16 -4.28 3.24 2.53
N LYS A 17 -3.96 3.45 3.81
CA LYS A 17 -2.62 3.81 4.23
C LYS A 17 -1.95 2.57 4.80
N GLY A 18 -0.74 2.30 4.35
CA GLY A 18 -0.01 1.13 4.81
C GLY A 18 1.49 1.27 4.69
N LYS A 19 2.19 0.35 5.34
CA LYS A 19 3.64 0.25 5.32
C LYS A 19 4.06 -0.86 4.36
N VAL A 20 5.01 -0.58 3.48
CA VAL A 20 5.50 -1.53 2.49
C VAL A 20 6.30 -2.63 3.16
N GLU A 21 5.85 -3.88 3.02
CA GLU A 21 6.57 -5.07 3.46
C GLU A 21 7.37 -5.69 2.31
N LYS A 22 6.86 -5.61 1.08
CA LYS A 22 7.51 -6.18 -0.11
C LYS A 22 7.27 -5.32 -1.34
N VAL A 23 8.31 -5.15 -2.14
CA VAL A 23 8.23 -4.48 -3.45
C VAL A 23 8.31 -5.54 -4.54
N GLY A 24 7.26 -5.64 -5.35
CA GLY A 24 7.23 -6.44 -6.56
C GLY A 24 7.57 -5.60 -7.80
N GLU A 25 7.47 -6.21 -8.97
CA GLU A 25 7.77 -5.54 -10.24
C GLU A 25 6.74 -4.45 -10.60
N ASN A 26 5.45 -4.74 -10.35
CA ASN A 26 4.30 -3.92 -10.73
C ASN A 26 3.47 -3.43 -9.53
N SER A 27 3.80 -3.87 -8.32
CA SER A 27 3.01 -3.66 -7.12
C SER A 27 3.85 -3.70 -5.85
N VAL A 28 3.25 -3.28 -4.74
CA VAL A 28 3.79 -3.42 -3.40
C VAL A 28 2.79 -4.18 -2.53
N VAL A 29 3.31 -5.02 -1.63
CA VAL A 29 2.53 -5.60 -0.52
C VAL A 29 2.68 -4.68 0.66
N ILE A 30 1.56 -4.30 1.27
CA ILE A 30 1.53 -3.43 2.44
C ILE A 30 0.80 -4.08 3.59
N GLU A 31 1.29 -3.81 4.80
CA GLU A 31 0.51 -3.93 6.03
C GLU A 31 -0.35 -2.66 6.17
N ILE A 32 -1.65 -2.84 6.36
CA ILE A 32 -2.64 -1.77 6.46
C ILE A 32 -2.55 -1.15 7.85
N LEU A 33 -2.24 0.15 7.89
CA LEU A 33 -2.22 0.95 9.11
C LEU A 33 -3.57 1.65 9.31
N GLU A 34 -4.14 2.20 8.25
CA GLU A 34 -5.44 2.86 8.26
C GLU A 34 -6.22 2.51 6.99
N ASN A 35 -7.53 2.27 7.14
CA ASN A 35 -8.39 1.85 6.04
C ASN A 35 -9.66 2.69 5.96
N PHE A 36 -9.68 3.62 5.01
CA PHE A 36 -10.84 4.46 4.70
C PHE A 36 -11.60 3.98 3.47
N SER A 37 -11.23 2.80 2.92
CA SER A 37 -11.80 2.28 1.68
C SER A 37 -13.17 1.62 1.85
N GLY A 38 -13.60 1.36 3.09
CA GLY A 38 -14.83 0.62 3.41
C GLY A 38 -14.75 -0.88 3.10
N LYS A 39 -13.59 -1.40 2.67
CA LYS A 39 -13.37 -2.82 2.39
C LYS A 39 -12.79 -3.54 3.60
N TYR A 40 -13.14 -4.80 3.79
CA TYR A 40 -12.48 -5.66 4.77
C TYR A 40 -11.27 -6.36 4.14
N PHE A 41 -10.14 -6.40 4.86
CA PHE A 41 -8.93 -7.09 4.43
C PHE A 41 -8.55 -8.13 5.48
N GLU A 42 -8.50 -9.39 5.06
CA GLU A 42 -8.03 -10.47 5.92
C GLU A 42 -6.54 -10.28 6.23
N ASN A 43 -6.15 -10.47 7.49
CA ASN A 43 -4.77 -10.31 7.97
C ASN A 43 -4.17 -8.89 7.81
N ASN A 44 -5.01 -7.85 7.63
CA ASN A 44 -4.58 -6.46 7.46
C ASN A 44 -3.49 -6.27 6.39
N ARG A 45 -3.50 -7.07 5.32
CA ARG A 45 -2.54 -6.97 4.22
C ARG A 45 -3.26 -6.77 2.90
N THR A 46 -2.64 -6.00 2.01
CA THR A 46 -3.16 -5.83 0.65
C THR A 46 -2.05 -5.55 -0.35
N ILE A 47 -2.40 -5.64 -1.64
CA ILE A 47 -1.50 -5.42 -2.75
C ILE A 47 -1.93 -4.14 -3.47
N VAL A 48 -0.99 -3.22 -3.66
CA VAL A 48 -1.26 -1.94 -4.34
C VAL A 48 -0.33 -1.78 -5.54
N SER A 49 -0.88 -1.44 -6.70
CA SER A 49 -0.09 -1.18 -7.91
C SER A 49 0.77 0.06 -7.77
N HIS A 50 1.97 0.08 -8.38
CA HIS A 50 2.81 1.27 -8.49
C HIS A 50 2.12 2.49 -9.10
N LYS A 51 1.03 2.28 -9.86
CA LYS A 51 0.23 3.36 -10.46
C LYS A 51 -0.80 3.97 -9.49
N ASN A 52 -1.07 3.30 -8.37
CA ASN A 52 -2.25 3.54 -7.52
C ASN A 52 -1.87 3.92 -6.07
N TYR A 53 -0.68 4.49 -5.85
CA TYR A 53 -0.27 5.02 -4.55
C TYR A 53 0.64 6.25 -4.65
N VAL A 54 0.77 6.94 -3.53
CA VAL A 54 1.77 7.99 -3.28
C VAL A 54 2.63 7.58 -2.08
N VAL A 55 3.95 7.74 -2.19
CA VAL A 55 4.91 7.52 -1.08
C VAL A 55 4.91 8.77 -0.20
N LEU A 56 4.81 8.59 1.11
CA LEU A 56 4.90 9.66 2.12
C LEU A 56 6.35 10.00 2.48
#